data_AF-A0A0F8ZYE0-F1
#
_entry.id   AF-A0A0F8ZYE0-F1
#
_cell.length_a   1.000
_cell.length_b   1.000
_cell.length_c   1.000
_cell.angle_alpha   90.00
_cell.angle_beta   90.00
_cell.angle_gamma   90.00
#
_symmetry.space_group_name_H-M   'P 1'
#
loop_
_entity.id
_entity.type
_entity.pdbx_description
1 polymer ?
#
loop_
_entity_poly.entity_id
_entity_poly.type
_entity_poly.pdbx_seq_one_letter_code
_entity_poly.pdbx_strand_id
1 'polypeptide(L)'
;MTYRERRLAKADRLRGWAGKREAGAASVFKAGEHYRGDHAFNTQPGHIPERARLIAREDRAHESLAKASSMASRATGIEAAADRAIYSDDPDAIEQLEAKIVKLTDEAELATRINKAWRKGSDAVAALNLKPATVVTMERTMSLCPWLRVPCDTTNTRANIRRLRERLEALRNPRPGVS
;
A
#
# COMPACT_ATOMS: atom_id res chain seq x y z
N MET A 1 14.81 18.46 6.10
CA MET A 1 13.54 17.86 5.65
C MET A 1 13.86 16.56 4.92
N THR A 2 13.42 15.42 5.47
CA THR A 2 13.70 14.09 4.91
C THR A 2 12.85 13.82 3.66
N TYR A 3 13.20 12.79 2.90
CA TYR A 3 12.42 12.35 1.75
C TYR A 3 11.02 11.90 2.15
N ARG A 4 10.91 11.20 3.29
CA ARG A 4 9.63 10.83 3.90
C ARG A 4 8.76 12.06 4.16
N GLU A 5 9.30 13.08 4.83
CA GLU A 5 8.57 14.32 5.13
C GLU A 5 8.09 15.03 3.85
N ARG A 6 8.95 15.14 2.82
CA ARG A 6 8.54 15.73 1.52
C ARG A 6 7.39 14.98 0.86
N ARG A 7 7.40 13.65 0.97
CA ARG A 7 6.34 12.79 0.44
C ARG A 7 5.04 12.98 1.21
N LEU A 8 5.08 12.98 2.53
CA LEU A 8 3.90 13.20 3.36
C LEU A 8 3.32 14.61 3.17
N ALA A 9 4.16 15.65 3.10
CA ALA A 9 3.71 17.00 2.78
C ALA A 9 3.04 17.10 1.39
N LYS A 10 3.41 16.24 0.43
CA LYS A 10 2.70 16.12 -0.84
C LYS A 10 1.34 15.43 -0.68
N ALA A 11 1.24 14.38 0.13
CA ALA A 11 -0.02 13.72 0.45
C ALA A 11 -0.99 14.69 1.13
N ASP A 12 -0.51 15.47 2.10
CA ASP A 12 -1.32 16.49 2.79
C ASP A 12 -1.85 17.55 1.83
N ARG A 13 -1.00 18.04 0.92
CA ARG A 13 -1.45 18.98 -0.13
C ARG A 13 -2.53 18.37 -1.01
N LEU A 14 -2.39 17.10 -1.41
CA LEU A 14 -3.39 16.39 -2.21
C LEU A 14 -4.71 16.25 -1.45
N ARG A 15 -4.68 15.90 -0.16
CA ARG A 15 -5.87 15.87 0.70
C ARG A 15 -6.52 17.23 0.81
N GLY A 16 -5.73 18.29 1.05
CA GLY A 16 -6.24 19.65 1.11
C GLY A 16 -6.91 20.08 -0.21
N TRP A 17 -6.35 19.70 -1.36
CA TRP A 17 -6.95 19.98 -2.67
C TRP A 17 -8.19 19.14 -2.98
N ALA A 18 -8.25 17.89 -2.51
CA ALA A 18 -9.42 17.03 -2.59
C ALA A 18 -10.57 17.60 -1.75
N GLY A 19 -10.31 17.91 -0.47
CA GLY A 19 -11.31 18.47 0.45
C GLY A 19 -11.89 19.80 -0.03
N LYS A 20 -11.07 20.68 -0.62
CA LYS A 20 -11.58 21.93 -1.25
C LYS A 20 -12.54 21.65 -2.41
N ARG A 21 -12.27 20.62 -3.22
CA ARG A 21 -13.14 20.23 -4.34
C ARG A 21 -14.42 19.59 -3.87
N GLU A 22 -14.35 18.74 -2.85
CA GLU A 22 -15.51 18.13 -2.21
C GLU A 22 -16.42 19.18 -1.59
N ALA A 23 -15.85 20.13 -0.83
CA ALA A 23 -16.60 21.25 -0.26
C ALA A 23 -17.27 22.12 -1.35
N GLY A 24 -16.53 22.41 -2.43
CA GLY A 24 -17.06 23.12 -3.59
C GLY A 24 -18.23 22.39 -4.26
N ALA A 25 -18.07 21.10 -4.55
CA ALA A 25 -19.13 20.26 -5.13
C ALA A 25 -20.35 20.15 -4.20
N ALA A 26 -20.14 19.95 -2.89
CA ALA A 26 -21.21 19.91 -1.90
C ALA A 26 -22.02 21.22 -1.88
N SER A 27 -21.35 22.38 -2.01
CA SER A 27 -22.04 23.67 -2.09
C SER A 27 -22.91 23.80 -3.34
N VAL A 28 -22.46 23.27 -4.49
CA VAL A 28 -23.24 23.21 -5.74
C VAL A 28 -24.49 22.35 -5.58
N PHE A 29 -24.36 21.14 -5.05
CA PHE A 29 -25.51 20.24 -4.85
C PHE A 29 -26.50 20.82 -3.83
N LYS A 30 -26.00 21.43 -2.75
CA LYS A 30 -26.85 22.11 -1.77
C LYS A 30 -27.65 23.25 -2.38
N ALA A 31 -27.05 24.01 -3.31
CA ALA A 31 -27.75 25.08 -4.01
C ALA A 31 -28.82 24.60 -5.00
N GLY A 32 -28.78 23.33 -5.44
CA GLY A 32 -29.80 22.70 -6.27
C GLY A 32 -30.86 21.92 -5.49
N GLU A 33 -30.68 21.76 -4.18
CA GLU A 33 -31.48 20.88 -3.33
C GLU A 33 -32.98 21.24 -3.32
N HIS A 34 -33.33 22.52 -3.47
CA HIS A 34 -34.72 22.95 -3.51
C HIS A 34 -35.48 22.46 -4.75
N TYR A 35 -34.81 22.10 -5.84
CA TYR A 35 -35.45 21.49 -7.01
C TYR A 35 -35.68 19.98 -6.87
N ARG A 36 -35.12 19.34 -5.84
CA ARG A 36 -35.19 17.87 -5.69
C ARG A 36 -36.62 17.33 -5.62
N GLY A 37 -37.54 18.09 -5.03
CA GLY A 37 -38.96 17.76 -4.92
C GLY A 37 -39.85 18.38 -6.01
N ASP A 38 -39.29 19.19 -6.90
CA ASP A 38 -40.06 19.89 -7.93
C ASP A 38 -40.26 19.00 -9.16
N HIS A 39 -41.39 18.28 -9.19
CA HIS A 39 -41.71 17.39 -10.31
C HIS A 39 -41.86 18.15 -11.64
N ALA A 40 -42.42 19.36 -11.63
CA ALA A 40 -42.60 20.13 -12.86
C ALA A 40 -41.23 20.51 -13.43
N PHE A 41 -40.33 21.04 -12.61
CA PHE A 41 -38.97 21.34 -13.04
C PHE A 41 -38.23 20.11 -13.58
N ASN A 42 -38.32 18.98 -12.88
CA ASN A 42 -37.55 17.77 -13.18
C ASN A 42 -38.07 16.96 -14.37
N THR A 43 -39.40 16.90 -14.59
CA THR A 43 -39.99 15.97 -15.57
C THR A 43 -40.72 16.67 -16.72
N GLN A 44 -40.98 17.98 -16.63
CA GLN A 44 -41.70 18.68 -17.69
C GLN A 44 -40.90 18.62 -19.01
N PRO A 45 -41.53 18.17 -20.11
CA PRO A 45 -40.91 18.09 -21.42
C PRO A 45 -40.59 19.49 -21.96
N GLY A 46 -39.63 19.56 -22.89
CA GLY A 46 -39.17 20.81 -23.48
C GLY A 46 -37.93 21.37 -22.80
N HIS A 47 -37.30 22.36 -23.44
CA HIS A 47 -36.05 22.96 -22.97
C HIS A 47 -36.34 24.02 -21.89
N ILE A 48 -35.93 23.74 -20.65
CA ILE A 48 -35.96 24.71 -19.55
C ILE A 48 -34.53 25.23 -19.33
N PRO A 49 -34.24 26.52 -19.64
CA PRO A 49 -32.88 27.06 -19.55
C PRO A 49 -32.25 26.95 -18.16
N GLU A 50 -33.05 27.11 -17.10
CA GLU A 50 -32.58 26.99 -15.72
C GLU A 50 -32.15 25.55 -15.38
N ARG A 51 -32.94 24.55 -15.80
CA ARG A 51 -32.58 23.14 -15.65
C ARG A 51 -31.30 22.80 -16.40
N ALA A 52 -31.16 23.29 -17.64
CA ALA A 52 -29.92 23.09 -18.40
C ALA A 52 -28.69 23.70 -17.70
N ARG A 53 -28.84 24.89 -17.08
CA ARG A 53 -27.77 25.53 -16.30
C ARG A 53 -27.44 24.76 -15.01
N LEU A 54 -28.46 24.22 -14.33
CA LEU A 54 -28.28 23.40 -13.14
C LEU A 54 -27.53 22.11 -13.47
N ILE A 55 -28.01 21.34 -14.45
CA ILE A 55 -27.38 20.09 -14.91
C ILE A 55 -25.92 20.35 -15.27
N ALA A 56 -25.65 21.36 -16.12
CA ALA A 56 -24.27 21.68 -16.52
C ALA A 56 -23.38 22.08 -15.34
N ARG A 57 -23.94 22.63 -14.25
CA ARG A 57 -23.20 22.97 -13.03
C ARG A 57 -22.93 21.72 -12.19
N GLU A 58 -23.91 20.84 -12.05
CA GLU A 58 -23.79 19.57 -11.34
C GLU A 58 -22.84 18.60 -12.05
N ASP A 59 -22.86 18.53 -13.38
CA ASP A 59 -21.90 17.75 -14.17
C ASP A 59 -20.45 18.17 -13.86
N ARG A 60 -20.19 19.49 -13.85
CA ARG A 60 -18.89 20.04 -13.45
C ARG A 60 -18.54 19.73 -11.98
N ALA A 61 -19.53 19.65 -11.10
CA ALA A 61 -19.33 19.24 -9.71
C ALA A 61 -18.98 17.75 -9.60
N HIS A 62 -19.63 16.88 -10.36
CA HIS A 62 -19.30 15.46 -10.45
C HIS A 62 -17.90 15.23 -11.01
N GLU A 63 -17.49 15.95 -12.06
CA GLU A 63 -16.11 15.92 -12.55
C GLU A 63 -15.10 16.37 -11.47
N SER A 64 -15.48 17.37 -10.67
CA SER A 64 -14.65 17.85 -9.56
C SER A 64 -14.51 16.81 -8.46
N LEU A 65 -15.57 16.05 -8.15
CA LEU A 65 -15.52 14.91 -7.23
C LEU A 65 -14.66 13.77 -7.75
N ALA A 66 -14.74 13.43 -9.05
CA ALA A 66 -13.87 12.42 -9.65
C ALA A 66 -12.38 12.80 -9.51
N LYS A 67 -12.05 14.07 -9.72
CA LYS A 67 -10.70 14.61 -9.48
C LYS A 67 -10.31 14.54 -8.00
N ALA A 68 -11.21 14.86 -7.09
CA ALA A 68 -10.96 14.77 -5.65
C ALA A 68 -10.66 13.33 -5.22
N SER A 69 -11.46 12.36 -5.66
CA SER A 69 -11.24 10.92 -5.41
C SER A 69 -9.88 10.44 -5.92
N SER A 70 -9.49 10.84 -7.14
CA SER A 70 -8.16 10.54 -7.68
C SER A 70 -7.03 11.13 -6.82
N MET A 71 -7.18 12.37 -6.35
CA MET A 71 -6.20 13.01 -5.47
C MET A 71 -6.11 12.30 -4.10
N ALA A 72 -7.24 11.96 -3.50
CA ALA A 72 -7.32 11.24 -2.23
C ALA A 72 -6.67 9.86 -2.34
N SER A 73 -6.99 9.10 -3.40
CA SER A 73 -6.38 7.79 -3.67
C SER A 73 -4.86 7.88 -3.81
N ARG A 74 -4.35 8.92 -4.50
CA ARG A 74 -2.90 9.16 -4.60
C ARG A 74 -2.28 9.53 -3.26
N ALA A 75 -2.96 10.29 -2.42
CA ALA A 75 -2.48 10.60 -1.06
C ALA A 75 -2.37 9.32 -0.23
N THR A 76 -3.41 8.49 -0.21
CA THR A 76 -3.40 7.19 0.47
C THR A 76 -2.26 6.29 -0.02
N GLY A 77 -2.03 6.24 -1.34
CA GLY A 77 -0.92 5.48 -1.91
C GLY A 77 0.46 6.00 -1.48
N ILE A 78 0.62 7.32 -1.31
CA ILE A 78 1.86 7.92 -0.82
C ILE A 78 2.11 7.54 0.64
N GLU A 79 1.09 7.65 1.49
CA GLU A 79 1.15 7.33 2.92
C GLU A 79 1.45 5.86 3.14
N ALA A 80 0.69 4.96 2.50
CA ALA A 80 0.91 3.53 2.60
C ALA A 80 2.30 3.10 2.06
N ALA A 81 2.88 3.86 1.12
CA ALA A 81 4.25 3.63 0.68
C ALA A 81 5.27 4.14 1.71
N ALA A 82 5.03 5.30 2.31
CA ALA A 82 5.90 5.87 3.34
C ALA A 82 5.94 5.01 4.61
N ASP A 83 4.81 4.42 5.02
CA ASP A 83 4.72 3.56 6.20
C ASP A 83 5.53 2.26 6.06
N ARG A 84 5.64 1.74 4.82
CA ARG A 84 6.34 0.47 4.54
C ARG A 84 7.79 0.64 4.13
N ALA A 85 8.15 1.83 3.63
CA ALA A 85 9.49 2.12 3.15
C ALA A 85 10.39 2.52 4.32
N ILE A 86 11.65 2.07 4.26
CA ILE A 86 12.72 2.57 5.12
C ILE A 86 13.54 3.51 4.24
N TYR A 87 13.57 4.82 4.52
CA TYR A 87 14.37 5.78 3.75
C TYR A 87 15.77 5.91 4.35
N SER A 88 16.77 6.31 3.55
CA SER A 88 18.16 6.44 4.01
C SER A 88 18.40 7.67 4.89
N ASP A 89 17.57 8.70 4.74
CA ASP A 89 17.63 9.95 5.48
C ASP A 89 16.65 10.00 6.66
N ASP A 90 15.97 8.89 6.97
CA ASP A 90 15.22 8.73 8.22
C ASP A 90 16.23 8.61 9.39
N PRO A 91 16.00 9.28 10.54
CA PRO A 91 16.94 9.27 11.66
C PRO A 91 17.14 7.89 12.28
N ASP A 92 16.15 7.01 12.16
CA ASP A 92 16.11 5.63 12.66
C ASP A 92 16.31 4.59 11.52
N ALA A 93 16.78 5.01 10.34
CA ALA A 93 16.95 4.14 9.19
C ALA A 93 17.82 2.91 9.47
N ILE A 94 18.89 3.07 10.24
CA ILE A 94 19.81 2.00 10.64
C ILE A 94 19.09 0.99 11.52
N GLU A 95 18.39 1.45 12.57
CA GLU A 95 17.64 0.61 13.51
C GLU A 95 16.55 -0.18 12.79
N GLN A 96 15.78 0.48 11.90
CA GLN A 96 14.75 -0.18 11.11
C GLN A 96 15.33 -1.25 10.17
N LEU A 97 16.49 -1.00 9.54
CA LEU A 97 17.15 -1.97 8.67
C LEU A 97 17.67 -3.18 9.45
N GLU A 98 18.27 -2.95 10.62
CA GLU A 98 18.74 -4.03 11.50
C GLU A 98 17.60 -4.93 11.96
N ALA A 99 16.52 -4.33 12.46
CA ALA A 99 15.32 -5.07 12.87
C ALA A 99 14.75 -5.91 11.72
N LYS A 100 14.71 -5.33 10.51
CA LYS A 100 14.24 -6.04 9.31
C LYS A 100 15.17 -7.18 8.90
N ILE A 101 16.49 -7.00 9.00
CA ILE A 101 17.48 -8.04 8.73
C ILE A 101 17.34 -9.20 9.71
N VAL A 102 17.19 -8.91 11.01
CA VAL A 102 16.97 -9.94 12.05
C VAL A 102 15.73 -10.75 11.73
N LYS A 103 14.58 -10.08 11.53
CA LYS A 103 13.32 -10.75 11.20
C LYS A 103 13.43 -11.66 9.96
N LEU A 104 14.00 -11.14 8.86
CA LEU A 104 14.15 -11.93 7.63
C LEU A 104 15.12 -13.10 7.82
N THR A 105 16.14 -12.94 8.67
CA THR A 105 17.09 -14.01 8.99
C THR A 105 16.39 -15.12 9.75
N ASP A 106 15.60 -14.81 10.77
CA ASP A 106 14.82 -15.77 11.54
C ASP A 106 13.83 -16.55 10.66
N GLU A 107 13.13 -15.83 9.76
CA GLU A 107 12.22 -16.44 8.77
C GLU A 107 12.97 -17.39 7.82
N ALA A 108 14.13 -16.99 7.31
CA ALA A 108 14.95 -17.81 6.42
C ALA A 108 15.51 -19.04 7.12
N GLU A 109 15.92 -18.92 8.39
CA GLU A 109 16.40 -20.03 9.20
C GLU A 109 15.29 -21.03 9.52
N LEU A 110 14.11 -20.55 9.91
CA LEU A 110 12.93 -21.39 10.10
C LEU A 110 12.58 -22.13 8.81
N ALA A 111 12.50 -21.43 7.67
CA ALA A 111 12.25 -22.05 6.37
C ALA A 111 13.32 -23.10 6.00
N THR A 112 14.58 -22.85 6.36
CA THR A 112 15.68 -23.81 6.15
C THR A 112 15.50 -25.06 7.02
N ARG A 113 15.12 -24.89 8.30
CA ARG A 113 14.82 -26.00 9.21
C ARG A 113 13.64 -26.82 8.71
N ILE A 114 12.57 -26.16 8.25
CA ILE A 114 11.40 -26.79 7.62
C ILE A 114 11.83 -27.62 6.42
N ASN A 115 12.57 -27.04 5.48
CA ASN A 115 13.04 -27.75 4.29
C ASN A 115 13.97 -28.94 4.63
N LYS A 116 14.76 -28.85 5.69
CA LYS A 116 15.60 -29.96 6.17
C LYS A 116 14.75 -31.08 6.77
N ALA A 117 13.74 -30.74 7.58
CA ALA A 117 12.80 -31.69 8.15
C ALA A 117 11.96 -32.38 7.07
N TRP A 118 11.45 -31.62 6.11
CA TRP A 118 10.65 -32.13 4.99
C TRP A 118 11.36 -33.23 4.21
N ARG A 119 12.66 -33.04 3.92
CA ARG A 119 13.48 -34.05 3.24
C ARG A 119 13.71 -35.32 4.05
N LYS A 120 13.55 -35.27 5.38
CA LYS A 120 13.72 -36.42 6.29
C LYS A 120 12.42 -37.20 6.51
N GLY A 121 11.26 -36.63 6.20
CA GLY A 121 9.95 -37.26 6.37
C GLY A 121 9.06 -36.57 7.41
N SER A 122 7.83 -37.08 7.54
CA SER A 122 6.76 -36.52 8.37
C SER A 122 7.14 -36.37 9.84
N ASP A 123 7.82 -37.35 10.41
CA ASP A 123 8.19 -37.35 11.84
C ASP A 123 9.15 -36.21 12.18
N ALA A 124 10.08 -35.91 11.27
CA ALA A 124 10.99 -34.78 11.42
C ALA A 124 10.27 -33.43 11.31
N VAL A 125 9.21 -33.35 10.50
CA VAL A 125 8.36 -32.14 10.40
C VAL A 125 7.50 -31.98 11.66
N ALA A 126 6.93 -33.07 12.17
CA ALA A 126 6.16 -33.07 13.41
C ALA A 126 7.02 -32.60 14.60
N ALA A 127 8.28 -33.03 14.67
CA ALA A 127 9.24 -32.60 15.71
C ALA A 127 9.53 -31.08 15.74
N LEU A 128 9.20 -30.34 14.67
CA LEU A 128 9.34 -28.88 14.66
C LEU A 128 8.21 -28.15 15.42
N ASN A 129 7.16 -28.85 15.86
CA ASN A 129 6.01 -28.28 16.60
C ASN A 129 5.43 -27.03 15.92
N LEU A 130 5.32 -27.06 14.59
CA LEU A 130 4.76 -25.97 13.81
C LEU A 130 3.26 -25.83 14.07
N LYS A 131 2.72 -24.63 13.86
CA LYS A 131 1.26 -24.42 13.90
C LYS A 131 0.58 -25.34 12.86
N PRO A 132 -0.56 -25.97 13.19
CA PRO A 132 -1.26 -26.86 12.23
C PRO A 132 -1.57 -26.18 10.89
N ALA A 133 -1.97 -24.91 10.93
CA ALA A 133 -2.23 -24.14 9.71
C ALA A 133 -0.99 -24.02 8.79
N THR A 134 0.22 -23.96 9.36
CA THR A 134 1.47 -23.90 8.59
C THR A 134 1.73 -25.24 7.88
N VAL A 135 1.52 -26.36 8.57
CA VAL A 135 1.69 -27.71 7.99
C VAL A 135 0.71 -27.92 6.84
N VAL A 136 -0.58 -27.62 7.04
CA VAL A 136 -1.60 -27.69 5.99
C VAL A 136 -1.24 -26.82 4.79
N THR A 137 -0.71 -25.61 5.03
CA THR A 137 -0.27 -24.73 3.94
C THR A 137 0.88 -25.36 3.15
N MET A 138 1.87 -25.93 3.82
CA MET A 138 3.01 -26.59 3.18
C MET A 138 2.58 -27.79 2.34
N GLU A 139 1.72 -28.67 2.88
CA GLU A 139 1.18 -29.82 2.16
C GLU A 139 0.39 -29.40 0.93
N ARG A 140 -0.45 -28.37 1.06
CA ARG A 140 -1.19 -27.80 -0.07
C ARG A 140 -0.26 -27.23 -1.14
N THR A 141 0.78 -26.49 -0.75
CA THR A 141 1.80 -25.99 -1.70
C THR A 141 2.44 -27.13 -2.47
N MET A 142 2.84 -28.21 -1.78
CA MET A 142 3.48 -29.36 -2.42
C MET A 142 2.53 -30.15 -3.32
N SER A 143 1.25 -30.24 -2.95
CA SER A 143 0.22 -30.86 -3.80
C SER A 143 -0.07 -30.05 -5.06
N LEU A 144 -0.11 -28.72 -4.97
CA LEU A 144 -0.37 -27.84 -6.11
C LEU A 144 0.85 -27.66 -7.02
N CYS A 145 2.05 -27.80 -6.46
CA CYS A 145 3.31 -27.59 -7.17
C CYS A 145 4.22 -28.83 -7.04
N PRO A 146 3.87 -29.96 -7.69
CA PRO A 146 4.60 -31.23 -7.53
C PRO A 146 6.04 -31.20 -8.06
N TRP A 147 6.41 -30.19 -8.86
CA TRP A 147 7.79 -29.98 -9.32
C TRP A 147 8.70 -29.35 -8.25
N LEU A 148 8.15 -28.82 -7.16
CA LEU A 148 8.94 -28.33 -6.04
C LEU A 148 9.49 -29.52 -5.24
N ARG A 149 10.74 -29.41 -4.80
CA ARG A 149 11.38 -30.43 -3.95
C ARG A 149 11.17 -30.19 -2.46
N VAL A 150 10.81 -28.95 -2.08
CA VAL A 150 10.62 -28.51 -0.71
C VAL A 150 9.57 -27.40 -0.66
N PRO A 151 8.84 -27.24 0.46
CA PRO A 151 7.70 -26.34 0.54
C PRO A 151 8.07 -24.86 0.64
N CYS A 152 9.26 -24.51 1.12
CA CYS A 152 9.66 -23.11 1.32
C CYS A 152 10.77 -22.69 0.35
N ASP A 153 10.54 -21.62 -0.43
CA ASP A 153 11.63 -20.95 -1.15
C ASP A 153 12.33 -19.93 -0.23
N THR A 154 13.66 -20.01 -0.17
CA THR A 154 14.48 -19.08 0.63
C THR A 154 15.37 -18.19 -0.23
N THR A 155 15.37 -18.37 -1.55
CA THR A 155 16.27 -17.70 -2.49
C THR A 155 16.07 -16.19 -2.46
N ASN A 156 14.81 -15.76 -2.61
CA ASN A 156 14.44 -14.35 -2.60
C ASN A 156 14.70 -13.70 -1.25
N THR A 157 14.38 -14.38 -0.15
CA THR A 157 14.61 -13.89 1.21
C THR A 157 16.09 -13.69 1.48
N ARG A 158 16.95 -14.67 1.15
CA ARG A 158 18.40 -14.58 1.32
C ARG A 158 19.03 -13.50 0.44
N ALA A 159 18.58 -13.36 -0.81
CA ALA A 159 19.02 -12.28 -1.69
C ALA A 159 18.64 -10.90 -1.12
N ASN A 160 17.45 -10.77 -0.53
CA ASN A 160 17.00 -9.54 0.11
C ASN A 160 17.84 -9.22 1.36
N ILE A 161 18.10 -10.20 2.23
CA ILE A 161 18.98 -10.03 3.40
C ILE A 161 20.35 -9.50 2.97
N ARG A 162 20.95 -10.07 1.92
CA ARG A 162 22.25 -9.59 1.40
C ARG A 162 22.18 -8.12 0.98
N ARG A 163 21.19 -7.74 0.16
CA ARG A 163 20.99 -6.34 -0.27
C ARG A 163 20.78 -5.39 0.90
N LEU A 164 20.04 -5.81 1.93
CA LEU A 164 19.80 -4.98 3.12
C LEU A 164 21.08 -4.81 3.95
N ARG A 165 21.92 -5.84 4.05
CA ARG A 165 23.24 -5.76 4.72
C ARG A 165 24.18 -4.82 3.98
N GLU A 166 24.28 -4.94 2.65
CA GLU A 166 25.06 -4.02 1.81
C GLU A 166 24.57 -2.57 1.99
N ARG A 167 23.25 -2.37 2.03
CA ARG A 167 22.65 -1.05 2.28
C ARG A 167 22.97 -0.52 3.68
N LEU A 168 22.91 -1.37 4.72
CA LEU A 168 23.22 -0.99 6.10
C LEU A 168 24.69 -0.57 6.23
N GLU A 169 25.60 -1.30 5.59
CA GLU A 169 27.03 -0.98 5.55
C GLU A 169 27.28 0.36 4.87
N ALA A 170 26.63 0.62 3.73
CA ALA A 170 26.74 1.89 3.02
C ALA A 170 26.23 3.09 3.85
N LEU A 171 25.23 2.91 4.70
CA LEU A 171 24.75 3.97 5.61
C LEU A 171 25.68 4.18 6.81
N ARG A 172 26.28 3.12 7.33
CA ARG A 172 27.25 3.20 8.45
C ARG A 172 28.59 3.79 8.03
N ASN A 173 29.03 3.52 6.80
CA ASN A 173 30.27 4.02 6.24
C ASN A 173 29.99 4.80 4.94
N PRO A 174 29.42 6.01 5.04
CA PRO A 174 29.17 6.83 3.87
C PRO A 174 30.51 7.14 3.21
N ARG A 175 30.71 6.69 1.96
CA ARG A 175 31.93 7.01 1.22
C ARG A 175 32.09 8.53 1.17
N PRO A 176 33.27 9.09 1.50
CA PRO A 176 33.49 10.52 1.37
C PRO A 176 33.36 10.92 -0.10
N GLY A 177 32.38 11.76 -0.44
CA GLY A 177 32.32 12.45 -1.74
C GLY A 177 31.14 12.14 -2.67
N VAL A 178 29.96 11.77 -2.18
CA VAL A 178 28.73 11.89 -2.98
C VAL A 178 27.72 12.70 -2.18
N SER A 179 27.86 14.03 -2.29
CA SER A 179 26.89 15.03 -1.84
C SER A 179 25.83 15.26 -2.89
#